data_AF-A0A5P8LSJ5-F1
#
_entry.id   AF-A0A5P8LSJ5-F1
#
_cell.length_a   1.000
_cell.length_b   1.000
_cell.length_c   1.000
_cell.angle_alpha   90.00
_cell.angle_beta   90.00
_cell.angle_gamma   90.00
#
_symmetry.space_group_name_H-M   'P 1'
#
loop_
_entity.id
_entity.type
_entity.pdbx_description
1 polymer ?
#
loop_
_entity_poly.entity_id
_entity_poly.type
_entity_poly.pdbx_seq_one_letter_code
_entity_poly.pdbx_strand_id
1 'polypeptide(L)'
;MSLRSRQIKGHSLSSPPVLGVVVRAQTYKNLLYLALTFPLGLFYFTLLVAGVPLGVRLLSVVVGLPVLIGVLVVSDRLLVFERWLACRLLDCSIPLDRDTETDDWRDYVRQPITDLGTWVGIAYLAAKFVVGVVTFVVLTVLFVLVASLLLAPLYYDSTSLGFYLTGPVEFSLSYVVQFWDGAAVITLPFTITSWQVTTLREALAVSAGGAVLGLLSLHLCNLLARVQGWLATVAIRPRPVDVELPFYSNN
;
A
#
# COMPACT_ATOMS: atom_id res chain seq x y z
N MET A 1 -5.46 46.62 34.64
CA MET A 1 -5.10 46.85 33.22
C MET A 1 -4.43 45.57 32.73
N SER A 2 -5.16 44.52 32.31
CA SER A 2 -5.72 44.29 30.96
C SER A 2 -4.59 44.22 29.91
N LEU A 3 -4.25 43.13 29.22
CA LEU A 3 -5.07 42.09 28.58
C LEU A 3 -4.29 40.75 28.47
N ARG A 4 -4.92 39.66 28.91
CA ARG A 4 -4.57 38.28 28.59
C ARG A 4 -5.13 37.99 27.18
N SER A 5 -4.27 37.94 26.17
CA SER A 5 -4.69 37.53 24.82
C SER A 5 -5.00 36.02 24.80
N ARG A 6 -6.27 35.69 25.05
CA ARG A 6 -6.87 34.43 24.62
C ARG A 6 -6.75 34.38 23.10
N GLN A 7 -5.73 33.68 22.60
CA GLN A 7 -5.68 33.23 21.22
C GLN A 7 -6.91 32.34 20.98
N ILE A 8 -7.77 32.85 20.11
CA ILE A 8 -9.03 32.27 19.70
C ILE A 8 -8.71 30.96 18.98
N LYS A 9 -9.10 29.86 19.62
CA LYS A 9 -9.11 28.52 19.04
C LYS A 9 -10.11 28.58 17.88
N GLY A 10 -9.60 28.74 16.66
CA GLY A 10 -10.41 28.69 15.45
C GLY A 10 -11.12 27.34 15.41
N HIS A 11 -12.44 27.35 15.58
CA HIS A 11 -13.29 26.19 15.35
C HIS A 11 -13.24 25.88 13.85
N SER A 12 -12.29 25.04 13.45
CA SER A 12 -12.31 24.39 12.14
C SER A 12 -13.60 23.57 12.07
N LEU A 13 -14.50 23.99 11.18
CA LEU A 13 -15.77 23.35 10.90
C LEU A 13 -15.52 21.85 10.70
N SER A 14 -16.01 21.06 11.66
CA SER A 14 -15.78 19.63 11.72
C SER A 14 -16.63 18.97 10.64
N SER A 15 -16.13 18.92 9.41
CA SER A 15 -16.67 18.04 8.39
C SER A 15 -16.74 16.62 8.99
N PRO A 16 -17.84 15.88 8.83
CA PRO A 16 -17.95 14.54 9.37
C PRO A 16 -16.74 13.71 8.90
N PRO A 17 -16.14 12.88 9.78
CA PRO A 17 -14.84 12.24 9.56
C PRO A 17 -14.76 11.42 8.26
N VAL A 18 -15.91 11.03 7.72
CA VAL A 18 -16.06 10.24 6.48
C VAL A 18 -15.84 11.09 5.22
N LEU A 19 -16.40 12.31 5.14
CA LEU A 19 -16.23 13.22 3.99
C LEU A 19 -14.93 14.04 4.08
N GLY A 20 -14.41 14.22 5.30
CA GLY A 20 -13.13 14.91 5.53
C GLY A 20 -11.93 14.25 4.84
N VAL A 21 -12.03 12.96 4.47
CA VAL A 21 -10.97 12.24 3.75
C VAL A 21 -10.75 12.78 2.35
N VAL A 22 -11.82 13.17 1.64
CA VAL A 22 -11.72 13.70 0.26
C VAL A 22 -11.06 15.09 0.26
N VAL A 23 -11.30 15.90 1.27
CA VAL A 23 -10.77 17.27 1.35
C VAL A 23 -9.33 17.31 1.89
N ARG A 24 -8.87 16.24 2.54
CA ARG A 24 -7.57 16.20 3.20
C ARG A 24 -6.43 15.98 2.21
N ALA A 25 -5.53 16.95 2.10
CA ALA A 25 -4.31 16.83 1.27
C ALA A 25 -3.48 15.57 1.56
N GLN A 26 -3.48 15.09 2.80
CA GLN A 26 -2.78 13.86 3.21
C GLN A 26 -3.29 12.60 2.49
N THR A 27 -4.59 12.52 2.17
CA THR A 27 -5.14 11.37 1.44
C THR A 27 -4.52 11.26 0.05
N TYR A 28 -4.33 12.39 -0.63
CA TYR A 28 -3.71 12.41 -1.96
C TYR A 28 -2.21 12.09 -1.90
N LYS A 29 -1.50 12.54 -0.86
CA LYS A 29 -0.11 12.13 -0.63
C LYS A 29 0.00 10.61 -0.38
N ASN A 30 -0.91 10.04 0.41
CA ASN A 30 -0.97 8.60 0.65
C ASN A 30 -1.23 7.83 -0.64
N LEU A 31 -2.19 8.28 -1.47
CA LEU A 31 -2.44 7.68 -2.79
C LEU A 31 -1.20 7.76 -3.69
N LEU A 32 -0.53 8.91 -3.74
CA LEU A 32 0.70 9.08 -4.51
C LEU A 32 1.79 8.12 -4.05
N TYR A 33 1.96 7.94 -2.74
CA TYR A 33 2.92 6.99 -2.19
C TYR A 33 2.61 5.55 -2.60
N LEU A 34 1.34 5.12 -2.43
CA LEU A 34 0.91 3.78 -2.81
C LEU A 34 1.08 3.52 -4.31
N ALA A 35 0.76 4.52 -5.14
CA ALA A 35 0.97 4.45 -6.59
C ALA A 35 2.46 4.35 -6.96
N LEU A 36 3.34 5.09 -6.25
CA LEU A 36 4.79 5.03 -6.44
C LEU A 36 5.44 3.76 -5.88
N THR A 37 4.78 3.06 -4.95
CA THR A 37 5.32 1.86 -4.31
C THR A 37 5.61 0.75 -5.33
N PHE A 38 4.77 0.61 -6.35
CA PHE A 38 4.98 -0.37 -7.42
C PHE A 38 6.17 -0.06 -8.34
N PRO A 39 6.25 1.10 -9.02
CA PRO A 39 7.39 1.42 -9.88
C PRO A 39 8.70 1.46 -9.11
N LEU A 40 8.71 1.96 -7.87
CA LEU A 40 9.89 1.96 -7.01
C LEU A 40 10.29 0.53 -6.61
N GLY A 41 9.33 -0.28 -6.14
CA GLY A 41 9.58 -1.68 -5.81
C GLY A 41 10.13 -2.48 -6.99
N LEU A 42 9.59 -2.27 -8.19
CA LEU A 42 10.10 -2.88 -9.43
C LEU A 42 11.54 -2.45 -9.73
N PHE A 43 11.84 -1.15 -9.61
CA PHE A 43 13.19 -0.63 -9.82
C PHE A 43 14.19 -1.23 -8.83
N TYR A 44 13.86 -1.22 -7.53
CA TYR A 44 14.72 -1.78 -6.48
C TYR A 44 14.98 -3.27 -6.69
N PHE A 45 13.91 -4.04 -6.96
CA PHE A 45 14.02 -5.47 -7.18
C PHE A 45 14.83 -5.80 -8.44
N THR A 46 14.61 -5.07 -9.54
CA THR A 46 15.39 -5.27 -10.78
C THR A 46 16.87 -4.98 -10.54
N LEU A 47 17.18 -3.90 -9.82
CA LEU A 47 18.56 -3.56 -9.47
C LEU A 47 19.24 -4.66 -8.66
N LEU A 48 18.57 -5.20 -7.64
CA LEU A 48 19.12 -6.26 -6.79
C LEU A 48 19.26 -7.59 -7.55
N VAL A 49 18.22 -8.01 -8.25
CA VAL A 49 18.18 -9.30 -8.96
C VAL A 49 19.07 -9.32 -10.19
N ALA A 50 19.26 -8.19 -10.88
CA ALA A 50 20.23 -8.11 -11.97
C ALA A 50 21.64 -7.85 -11.44
N GLY A 51 21.79 -6.89 -10.52
CA GLY A 51 23.08 -6.40 -10.05
C GLY A 51 23.87 -7.41 -9.24
N VAL A 52 23.23 -8.15 -8.31
CA VAL A 52 23.93 -9.11 -7.45
C VAL A 52 24.47 -10.30 -8.26
N PRO A 53 23.68 -11.03 -9.07
CA PRO A 53 24.22 -12.14 -9.86
C PRO A 53 25.22 -11.69 -10.92
N LEU A 54 25.03 -10.51 -11.51
CA LEU A 54 25.99 -9.93 -12.45
C LEU A 54 27.33 -9.65 -11.74
N GLY A 55 27.30 -8.97 -10.59
CA GLY A 55 28.48 -8.72 -9.78
C GLY A 55 29.21 -10.00 -9.37
N VAL A 56 28.47 -11.03 -8.93
CA VAL A 56 29.03 -12.34 -8.59
C VAL A 56 29.69 -13.01 -9.81
N ARG A 57 29.05 -13.00 -10.98
CA ARG A 57 29.63 -13.57 -12.21
C ARG A 57 30.89 -12.84 -12.65
N LEU A 58 30.93 -11.52 -12.49
CA LEU A 58 32.10 -10.70 -12.84
C LEU A 58 33.23 -10.78 -11.81
N LEU A 59 33.06 -11.45 -10.65
CA LEU A 59 34.16 -11.61 -9.68
C LEU A 59 35.36 -12.32 -10.31
N SER A 60 35.09 -13.26 -11.21
CA SER A 60 36.10 -13.96 -12.01
C SER A 60 36.99 -13.03 -12.85
N VAL A 61 36.50 -11.82 -13.15
CA VAL A 61 37.16 -10.84 -14.04
C VAL A 61 37.76 -9.68 -13.23
N VAL A 62 37.91 -9.80 -11.90
CA VAL A 62 38.34 -8.73 -10.96
C VAL A 62 37.32 -7.55 -10.86
N VAL A 63 36.61 -7.24 -11.95
CA VAL A 63 35.61 -6.16 -12.06
C VAL A 63 34.34 -6.43 -11.23
N GLY A 64 34.06 -7.68 -10.85
CA GLY A 64 32.85 -8.00 -10.08
C GLY A 64 32.81 -7.39 -8.69
N LEU A 65 33.96 -7.17 -8.06
CA LEU A 65 34.02 -6.58 -6.73
C LEU A 65 33.55 -5.10 -6.77
N PRO A 66 34.07 -4.23 -7.66
CA PRO A 66 33.50 -2.89 -7.90
C PRO A 66 31.99 -2.89 -8.18
N VAL A 67 31.50 -3.84 -8.99
CA VAL A 67 30.07 -3.93 -9.32
C VAL A 67 29.23 -4.24 -8.09
N LEU A 68 29.64 -5.20 -7.26
CA LEU A 68 28.93 -5.54 -6.02
C LEU A 68 28.94 -4.40 -5.01
N ILE A 69 30.08 -3.72 -4.84
CA ILE A 69 30.17 -2.52 -4.00
C ILE A 69 29.22 -1.44 -4.51
N GLY A 70 29.17 -1.22 -5.83
CA GLY A 70 28.23 -0.29 -6.44
C GLY A 70 26.77 -0.63 -6.12
N VAL A 71 26.38 -1.90 -6.21
CA VAL A 71 25.03 -2.36 -5.85
C VAL A 71 24.71 -2.07 -4.38
N LEU A 72 25.65 -2.32 -3.46
CA LEU A 72 25.47 -2.03 -2.03
C LEU A 72 25.31 -0.53 -1.77
N VAL A 73 26.21 0.30 -2.31
CA VAL A 73 26.17 1.75 -2.15
C VAL A 73 24.87 2.33 -2.72
N VAL A 74 24.47 1.89 -3.91
CA VAL A 74 23.19 2.35 -4.49
C VAL A 74 22.01 1.88 -3.64
N SER A 75 22.02 0.64 -3.15
CA SER A 75 20.94 0.13 -2.27
C SER A 75 20.81 0.96 -0.98
N ASP A 76 21.93 1.36 -0.37
CA ASP A 76 21.91 2.26 0.80
C ASP A 76 21.28 3.62 0.47
N ARG A 77 21.66 4.23 -0.68
CA ARG A 77 21.03 5.48 -1.13
C ARG A 77 19.54 5.32 -1.42
N LEU A 78 19.11 4.16 -1.92
CA LEU A 78 17.69 3.87 -2.13
C LEU A 78 16.94 3.70 -0.81
N LEU A 79 17.57 3.17 0.24
CA LEU A 79 16.97 3.13 1.58
C LEU A 79 16.79 4.53 2.15
N VAL A 80 17.79 5.42 2.02
CA VAL A 80 17.66 6.83 2.44
C VAL A 80 16.56 7.54 1.65
N PHE A 81 16.50 7.33 0.34
CA PHE A 81 15.44 7.85 -0.52
C PHE A 81 14.05 7.35 -0.08
N GLU A 82 13.94 6.07 0.29
CA GLU A 82 12.69 5.50 0.76
C GLU A 82 12.25 6.09 2.12
N ARG A 83 13.19 6.30 3.05
CA ARG A 83 12.92 7.02 4.31
C ARG A 83 12.44 8.43 4.03
N TRP A 84 13.10 9.15 3.12
CA TRP A 84 12.70 10.50 2.72
C TRP A 84 11.29 10.52 2.15
N LEU A 85 10.96 9.58 1.26
CA LEU A 85 9.64 9.47 0.66
C LEU A 85 8.57 9.18 1.72
N ALA A 86 8.85 8.26 2.64
CA ALA A 86 7.96 7.94 3.76
C ALA A 86 7.74 9.15 4.69
N CYS A 87 8.81 9.87 5.06
CA CYS A 87 8.69 11.07 5.89
C CYS A 87 7.91 12.19 5.18
N ARG A 88 8.12 12.38 3.86
CA ARG A 88 7.49 13.46 3.10
C ARG A 88 6.03 13.20 2.76
N LEU A 89 5.67 11.95 2.44
CA LEU A 89 4.32 11.60 1.98
C LEU A 89 3.44 11.03 3.08
N LEU A 90 3.99 10.33 4.08
CA LEU A 90 3.22 9.68 5.16
C LEU A 90 3.33 10.42 6.51
N ASP A 91 4.09 11.52 6.58
CA ASP A 91 4.37 12.27 7.81
C ASP A 91 4.95 11.38 8.94
N CYS A 92 5.73 10.36 8.56
CA CYS A 92 6.47 9.53 9.51
C CYS A 92 7.78 10.22 9.95
N SER A 93 8.26 9.93 11.16
CA SER A 93 9.55 10.42 11.67
C SER A 93 10.57 9.29 11.68
N ILE A 94 11.26 9.09 10.56
CA ILE A 94 12.38 8.15 10.44
C ILE A 94 13.68 8.96 10.33
N PRO A 95 14.72 8.69 11.13
CA PRO A 95 16.03 9.30 10.94
C PRO A 95 16.55 8.93 9.54
N LEU A 96 16.95 9.94 8.75
CA LEU A 96 17.33 9.77 7.34
C LEU A 96 18.66 9.04 7.21
N ASP A 97 19.66 9.53 7.94
CA ASP A 97 21.02 9.02 7.93
C ASP A 97 21.27 8.14 9.16
N ARG A 98 22.22 7.21 9.00
CA ARG A 98 22.82 6.51 10.13
C ARG A 98 23.92 7.44 10.66
N ASP A 99 23.98 7.62 11.97
CA ASP A 99 25.10 8.29 12.61
C ASP A 99 26.34 7.43 12.37
N THR A 100 27.12 7.79 11.35
CA THR A 100 28.33 7.08 10.96
C THR A 100 29.45 8.11 10.93
N GLU A 101 30.22 8.19 12.01
CA GLU A 101 31.51 8.89 12.02
C GLU A 101 32.51 8.00 11.27
N THR A 102 32.46 8.02 9.94
CA THR A 102 33.39 7.23 9.12
C THR A 102 34.26 8.16 8.29
N ASP A 103 35.47 8.45 8.78
CA ASP A 103 36.47 9.28 8.10
C ASP A 103 37.23 8.53 6.97
N ASP A 104 37.11 7.18 6.90
CA ASP A 104 37.80 6.34 5.90
C ASP A 104 36.84 5.64 4.92
N TRP A 105 37.13 5.75 3.62
CA TRP A 105 36.35 5.14 2.53
C TRP A 105 36.38 3.60 2.57
N ARG A 106 37.41 3.01 3.19
CA ARG A 106 37.51 1.55 3.35
C ARG A 106 36.49 1.02 4.33
N ASP A 107 36.25 1.75 5.42
CA ASP A 107 35.25 1.40 6.41
C ASP A 107 33.84 1.59 5.85
N TYR A 108 33.63 2.59 4.99
CA TYR A 108 32.38 2.77 4.24
C TYR A 108 32.02 1.55 3.35
N VAL A 109 33.02 0.82 2.85
CA VAL A 109 32.80 -0.39 2.01
C VAL A 109 32.73 -1.67 2.84
N ARG A 110 33.46 -1.76 3.95
CA ARG A 110 33.53 -2.97 4.78
C ARG A 110 32.32 -3.10 5.72
N GLN A 111 31.84 -1.97 6.25
CA GLN A 111 30.75 -1.90 7.22
C GLN A 111 29.41 -2.44 6.69
N PRO A 112 29.00 -2.19 5.42
CA PRO A 112 27.74 -2.73 4.87
C PRO A 112 27.73 -4.25 4.75
N ILE A 113 28.88 -4.91 4.57
CA ILE A 113 28.97 -6.35 4.33
C ILE A 113 28.68 -7.14 5.62
N THR A 114 29.15 -6.63 6.76
CA THR A 114 29.05 -7.29 8.07
C THR A 114 27.84 -6.87 8.90
N ASP A 115 27.17 -5.77 8.54
CA ASP A 115 26.03 -5.28 9.31
C ASP A 115 24.70 -5.95 8.92
N LEU A 116 24.04 -6.55 9.92
CA LEU A 116 22.68 -7.08 9.81
C LEU A 116 21.67 -6.02 9.33
N GLY A 117 21.88 -4.74 9.65
CA GLY A 117 21.03 -3.65 9.20
C GLY A 117 20.99 -3.51 7.67
N THR A 118 22.13 -3.69 7.00
CA THR A 118 22.22 -3.65 5.52
C THR A 118 21.44 -4.79 4.88
N TRP A 119 21.57 -6.01 5.41
CA TRP A 119 20.87 -7.19 4.91
C TRP A 119 19.36 -7.09 5.11
N VAL A 120 18.91 -6.56 6.24
CA VAL A 120 17.49 -6.26 6.47
C VAL A 120 16.99 -5.19 5.49
N GLY A 121 17.79 -4.15 5.22
CA GLY A 121 17.48 -3.13 4.21
C GLY A 121 17.35 -3.69 2.79
N ILE A 122 18.27 -4.55 2.37
CA ILE A 122 18.22 -5.23 1.07
C ILE A 122 16.98 -6.14 0.99
N ALA A 123 16.71 -6.93 2.04
CA ALA A 123 15.52 -7.76 2.10
C ALA A 123 14.24 -6.93 2.04
N TYR A 124 14.20 -5.78 2.70
CA TYR A 124 13.11 -4.82 2.61
C TYR A 124 12.92 -4.29 1.18
N LEU A 125 14.00 -3.87 0.50
CA LEU A 125 13.94 -3.40 -0.89
C LEU A 125 13.41 -4.49 -1.83
N ALA A 126 13.82 -5.74 -1.64
CA ALA A 126 13.30 -6.87 -2.42
C ALA A 126 11.81 -7.14 -2.11
N ALA A 127 11.42 -7.15 -0.83
CA ALA A 127 10.03 -7.35 -0.40
C ALA A 127 9.11 -6.20 -0.87
N LYS A 128 9.67 -4.98 -1.05
CA LYS A 128 8.94 -3.81 -1.54
C LYS A 128 8.27 -4.06 -2.88
N PHE A 129 8.87 -4.88 -3.74
CA PHE A 129 8.26 -5.26 -5.02
C PHE A 129 6.94 -6.00 -4.83
N VAL A 130 6.91 -7.03 -3.98
CA VAL A 130 5.69 -7.81 -3.72
C VAL A 130 4.61 -6.92 -3.11
N VAL A 131 4.99 -6.08 -2.14
CA VAL A 131 4.07 -5.11 -1.53
C VAL A 131 3.54 -4.12 -2.57
N GLY A 132 4.41 -3.63 -3.47
CA GLY A 132 4.05 -2.76 -4.58
C GLY A 132 3.06 -3.39 -5.54
N VAL A 133 3.28 -4.64 -5.94
CA VAL A 133 2.37 -5.39 -6.82
C VAL A 133 0.99 -5.53 -6.17
N VAL A 134 0.93 -6.00 -4.92
CA VAL A 134 -0.35 -6.16 -4.20
C VAL A 134 -1.08 -4.83 -4.08
N THR A 135 -0.36 -3.77 -3.71
CA THR A 135 -0.92 -2.43 -3.55
C THR A 135 -1.45 -1.87 -4.88
N PHE A 136 -0.70 -2.04 -5.96
CA PHE A 136 -1.09 -1.61 -7.30
C PHE A 136 -2.35 -2.34 -7.76
N VAL A 137 -2.40 -3.67 -7.62
CA VAL A 137 -3.59 -4.47 -7.97
C VAL A 137 -4.81 -3.99 -7.18
N VAL A 138 -4.69 -3.81 -5.86
CA VAL A 138 -5.78 -3.32 -5.02
C VAL A 138 -6.25 -1.93 -5.47
N LEU A 139 -5.31 -0.99 -5.69
CA LEU A 139 -5.63 0.35 -6.17
C LEU A 139 -6.34 0.32 -7.52
N THR A 140 -5.81 -0.42 -8.49
CA THR A 140 -6.38 -0.51 -9.83
C THR A 140 -7.77 -1.12 -9.80
N VAL A 141 -7.97 -2.22 -9.08
CA VAL A 141 -9.29 -2.88 -8.97
C VAL A 141 -10.31 -1.95 -8.30
N LEU A 142 -9.96 -1.33 -7.17
CA LEU A 142 -10.87 -0.41 -6.48
C LEU A 142 -11.20 0.81 -7.33
N PHE A 143 -10.19 1.41 -7.97
CA PHE A 143 -10.39 2.61 -8.78
C PHE A 143 -11.23 2.32 -10.03
N VAL A 144 -10.96 1.22 -10.72
CA VAL A 144 -11.78 0.78 -11.87
C VAL A 144 -13.20 0.49 -11.42
N LEU A 145 -13.40 -0.26 -10.32
CA LEU A 145 -14.72 -0.59 -9.81
C LEU A 145 -15.53 0.66 -9.43
N VAL A 146 -14.91 1.59 -8.69
CA VAL A 146 -15.52 2.87 -8.31
C VAL A 146 -15.84 3.70 -9.56
N ALA A 147 -14.93 3.79 -10.52
CA ALA A 147 -15.17 4.52 -11.76
C ALA A 147 -16.32 3.91 -12.57
N SER A 148 -16.36 2.58 -12.71
CA SER A 148 -17.46 1.88 -13.40
C SER A 148 -18.82 2.13 -12.75
N LEU A 149 -18.89 2.09 -11.41
CA LEU A 149 -20.14 2.37 -10.70
C LEU A 149 -20.55 3.84 -10.80
N LEU A 150 -19.60 4.76 -10.64
CA LEU A 150 -19.87 6.20 -10.75
C LEU A 150 -20.36 6.59 -12.15
N LEU A 151 -19.78 5.99 -13.19
CA LEU A 151 -20.12 6.23 -14.59
C LEU A 151 -21.34 5.43 -15.05
N ALA A 152 -21.97 4.61 -14.19
CA ALA A 152 -23.17 3.85 -14.53
C ALA A 152 -24.29 4.69 -15.18
N PRO A 153 -24.60 5.92 -14.72
CA PRO A 153 -25.65 6.76 -15.34
C PRO A 153 -25.31 7.25 -16.76
N LEU A 154 -24.07 7.17 -17.20
CA LEU A 154 -23.67 7.57 -18.55
C LEU A 154 -23.78 6.42 -19.56
N TYR A 155 -23.63 5.18 -19.09
CA TYR A 155 -23.58 4.00 -19.96
C TYR A 155 -24.79 3.07 -19.80
N TYR A 156 -25.77 3.38 -18.94
CA TYR A 156 -26.94 2.53 -18.69
C TYR A 156 -27.76 2.19 -19.95
N ASP A 157 -27.75 3.07 -20.96
CA ASP A 157 -28.52 2.91 -22.19
C ASP A 157 -27.73 2.22 -23.32
N SER A 158 -26.39 2.24 -23.25
CA SER A 158 -25.50 1.73 -24.31
C SER A 158 -24.78 0.44 -23.94
N THR A 159 -24.64 0.15 -22.65
CA THR A 159 -23.96 -1.01 -22.10
C THR A 159 -24.84 -1.59 -21.02
N SER A 160 -25.31 -2.82 -21.22
CA SER A 160 -26.00 -3.59 -20.18
C SER A 160 -25.01 -3.93 -19.07
N LEU A 161 -24.78 -2.98 -18.16
CA LEU A 161 -24.08 -3.18 -16.90
C LEU A 161 -24.95 -4.11 -16.04
N GLY A 162 -24.64 -5.39 -16.10
CA GLY A 162 -25.32 -6.43 -15.33
C GLY A 162 -24.33 -7.48 -14.87
N PHE A 163 -24.59 -8.05 -13.70
CA PHE A 163 -23.91 -9.27 -13.28
C PHE A 163 -24.49 -10.43 -14.08
N TYR A 164 -23.78 -10.87 -15.11
CA TYR A 164 -24.11 -12.06 -15.87
C TYR A 164 -23.66 -13.27 -15.06
N LEU A 165 -24.58 -13.88 -14.32
CA LEU A 165 -24.34 -15.18 -13.72
C LEU A 165 -24.32 -16.20 -14.87
N THR A 166 -23.27 -17.03 -14.94
CA THR A 166 -23.09 -18.04 -16.01
C THR A 166 -24.22 -19.07 -16.07
N GLY A 167 -25.05 -19.15 -15.03
CA GLY A 167 -26.32 -19.85 -15.03
C GLY A 167 -27.29 -19.24 -14.02
N PRO A 168 -28.60 -19.51 -14.15
CA PRO A 168 -29.58 -19.12 -13.14
C PRO A 168 -29.18 -19.72 -11.79
N VAL A 169 -29.00 -18.88 -10.77
CA VAL A 169 -28.87 -19.38 -9.40
C VAL A 169 -30.27 -19.68 -8.92
N GLU A 170 -30.61 -20.97 -8.92
CA GLU A 170 -31.90 -21.48 -8.44
C GLU A 170 -31.84 -21.66 -6.93
N PHE A 171 -32.59 -20.85 -6.20
CA PHE A 171 -32.82 -21.05 -4.78
C PHE A 171 -34.18 -21.71 -4.62
N SER A 172 -34.23 -22.83 -3.90
CA SER A 172 -35.47 -23.50 -3.54
C SER A 172 -35.69 -23.36 -2.05
N LEU A 173 -36.60 -22.47 -1.66
CA LEU A 173 -37.05 -22.37 -0.28
C LEU A 173 -38.12 -23.45 -0.09
N SER A 174 -37.78 -24.52 0.63
CA SER A 174 -38.72 -25.59 0.95
C SER A 174 -39.12 -25.52 2.41
N TYR A 175 -40.43 -25.51 2.66
CA TYR A 175 -41.00 -25.53 4.00
C TYR A 175 -41.96 -26.70 4.11
N VAL A 176 -41.69 -27.58 5.08
CA VAL A 176 -42.51 -28.78 5.32
C VAL A 176 -43.55 -28.44 6.37
N VAL A 177 -44.81 -28.46 5.98
CA VAL A 177 -45.95 -28.27 6.88
C VAL A 177 -46.48 -29.65 7.23
N GLN A 178 -46.40 -30.04 8.51
CA GLN A 178 -47.03 -31.28 8.98
C GLN A 178 -48.48 -31.01 9.36
N PHE A 179 -49.40 -31.72 8.72
CA PHE A 179 -50.82 -31.76 9.04
C PHE A 179 -51.15 -33.09 9.71
N TRP A 180 -52.35 -33.17 10.30
CA TRP A 180 -52.82 -34.38 11.00
C TRP A 180 -53.00 -35.59 10.06
N ASP A 181 -53.15 -35.34 8.75
CA ASP A 181 -53.37 -36.34 7.70
C ASP A 181 -52.15 -36.52 6.77
N GLY A 182 -50.98 -35.97 7.15
CA GLY A 182 -49.73 -36.08 6.39
C GLY A 182 -48.91 -34.79 6.31
N ALA A 183 -47.72 -34.85 5.73
CA ALA A 183 -46.86 -33.67 5.53
C ALA A 183 -46.99 -33.15 4.10
N ALA A 184 -47.22 -31.84 3.93
CA ALA A 184 -47.11 -31.18 2.63
C ALA A 184 -45.82 -30.36 2.58
N VAL A 185 -45.05 -30.52 1.49
CA VAL A 185 -43.86 -29.71 1.24
C VAL A 185 -44.26 -28.58 0.30
N ILE A 186 -44.16 -27.35 0.79
CA ILE A 186 -44.35 -26.16 -0.03
C ILE A 186 -42.96 -25.72 -0.51
N THR A 187 -42.72 -25.85 -1.81
CA THR A 187 -41.47 -25.42 -2.45
C THR A 187 -41.73 -24.15 -3.25
N LEU A 188 -41.02 -23.09 -2.90
CA LEU A 188 -41.02 -21.82 -3.63
C LEU A 188 -39.71 -21.69 -4.41
N PRO A 189 -39.70 -22.03 -5.72
CA PRO A 189 -38.55 -21.80 -6.57
C PRO A 189 -38.45 -20.32 -6.91
N PHE A 190 -37.29 -19.72 -6.71
CA PHE A 190 -36.98 -18.40 -7.25
C PHE A 190 -35.63 -18.40 -7.95
N THR A 191 -35.59 -17.75 -9.12
CA THR A 191 -34.45 -17.76 -10.03
C THR A 191 -33.86 -16.36 -10.12
N ILE A 192 -32.58 -16.22 -9.77
CA ILE A 192 -31.83 -14.97 -10.01
C ILE A 192 -31.01 -15.17 -11.29
N THR A 193 -31.49 -14.65 -12.42
CA THR A 193 -30.89 -14.82 -13.75
C THR A 193 -29.81 -13.76 -14.04
N SER A 194 -30.17 -12.49 -13.93
CA SER A 194 -29.24 -11.36 -14.10
C SER A 194 -29.89 -10.09 -13.56
N TRP A 195 -29.15 -9.33 -12.75
CA TRP A 195 -29.58 -7.99 -12.37
C TRP A 195 -29.03 -6.99 -13.38
N GLN A 196 -29.92 -6.34 -14.13
CA GLN A 196 -29.57 -5.35 -15.14
C GLN A 196 -30.12 -3.99 -14.73
N VAL A 197 -29.28 -2.98 -14.84
CA VAL A 197 -29.65 -1.59 -14.60
C VAL A 197 -30.29 -1.06 -15.89
N THR A 198 -31.61 -1.05 -15.95
CA THR A 198 -32.35 -0.65 -17.16
C THR A 198 -32.97 0.73 -17.05
N THR A 199 -33.05 1.27 -15.83
CA THR A 199 -33.63 2.58 -15.58
C THR A 199 -32.59 3.58 -15.07
N LEU A 200 -32.78 4.85 -15.41
CA LEU A 200 -31.94 5.95 -14.90
C LEU A 200 -31.91 5.99 -13.36
N ARG A 201 -33.03 5.67 -12.69
CA ARG A 201 -33.12 5.69 -11.23
C ARG A 201 -32.25 4.59 -10.59
N GLU A 202 -32.25 3.40 -11.17
CA GLU A 202 -31.35 2.32 -10.75
C GLU A 202 -29.89 2.69 -11.02
N ALA A 203 -29.59 3.30 -12.16
CA ALA A 203 -28.23 3.73 -12.49
C ALA A 203 -27.70 4.79 -11.51
N LEU A 204 -28.56 5.73 -11.08
CA LEU A 204 -28.23 6.69 -10.04
C LEU A 204 -28.03 6.03 -8.68
N ALA A 205 -28.82 5.02 -8.33
CA ALA A 205 -28.62 4.24 -7.10
C ALA A 205 -27.28 3.48 -7.11
N VAL A 206 -26.90 2.91 -8.26
CA VAL A 206 -25.59 2.27 -8.48
C VAL A 206 -24.45 3.28 -8.34
N SER A 207 -24.59 4.45 -8.96
CA SER A 207 -23.61 5.53 -8.86
C SER A 207 -23.45 6.02 -7.41
N ALA A 208 -24.55 6.17 -6.68
CA ALA A 208 -24.51 6.49 -5.25
C ALA A 208 -23.78 5.39 -4.44
N GLY A 209 -24.03 4.11 -4.73
CA GLY A 209 -23.27 2.99 -4.17
C GLY A 209 -21.77 3.06 -4.50
N GLY A 210 -21.43 3.40 -5.75
CA GLY A 210 -20.06 3.66 -6.19
C GLY A 210 -19.38 4.80 -5.43
N ALA A 211 -20.11 5.88 -5.12
CA ALA A 211 -19.59 6.98 -4.32
C ALA A 211 -19.26 6.54 -2.88
N VAL A 212 -20.15 5.74 -2.26
CA VAL A 212 -19.89 5.15 -0.93
C VAL A 212 -18.68 4.23 -0.97
N LEU A 213 -18.59 3.36 -1.98
CA LEU A 213 -17.42 2.50 -2.19
C LEU A 213 -16.14 3.31 -2.40
N GLY A 214 -16.22 4.44 -3.10
CA GLY A 214 -15.10 5.37 -3.28
C GLY A 214 -14.60 5.91 -1.96
N LEU A 215 -15.49 6.34 -1.07
CA LEU A 215 -15.13 6.80 0.27
C LEU A 215 -14.46 5.68 1.08
N LEU A 216 -15.04 4.47 1.08
CA LEU A 216 -14.46 3.30 1.74
C LEU A 216 -13.08 2.95 1.17
N SER A 217 -12.91 3.05 -0.14
CA SER A 217 -11.63 2.80 -0.82
C SER A 217 -10.57 3.80 -0.39
N LEU A 218 -10.92 5.08 -0.24
CA LEU A 218 -9.98 6.09 0.26
C LEU A 218 -9.57 5.81 1.72
N HIS A 219 -10.50 5.36 2.57
CA HIS A 219 -10.18 4.92 3.93
C HIS A 219 -9.25 3.71 3.93
N LEU A 220 -9.48 2.73 3.06
CA LEU A 220 -8.61 1.57 2.89
C LEU A 220 -7.22 1.98 2.38
N CYS A 221 -7.12 2.89 1.42
CA CYS A 221 -5.83 3.42 0.95
C CYS A 221 -5.08 4.13 2.09
N ASN A 222 -5.77 4.94 2.89
CA ASN A 222 -5.16 5.55 4.06
C ASN A 222 -4.68 4.52 5.09
N LEU A 223 -5.40 3.42 5.28
CA LEU A 223 -4.97 2.31 6.13
C LEU A 223 -3.72 1.64 5.58
N LEU A 224 -3.71 1.29 4.29
CA LEU A 224 -2.57 0.68 3.62
C LEU A 224 -1.32 1.56 3.69
N ALA A 225 -1.47 2.87 3.46
CA ALA A 225 -0.36 3.81 3.60
C ALA A 225 0.20 3.81 5.03
N ARG A 226 -0.65 3.79 6.07
CA ARG A 226 -0.18 3.68 7.46
C ARG A 226 0.57 2.38 7.72
N VAL A 227 0.06 1.25 7.22
CA VAL A 227 0.73 -0.05 7.35
C VAL A 227 2.09 -0.03 6.68
N GLN A 228 2.21 0.54 5.49
CA GLN A 228 3.51 0.66 4.80
C GLN A 228 4.46 1.62 5.51
N GLY A 229 3.96 2.73 6.07
CA GLY A 229 4.75 3.63 6.91
C GLY A 229 5.28 2.93 8.16
N TRP A 230 4.44 2.14 8.83
CA TRP A 230 4.85 1.32 9.97
C TRP A 230 5.87 0.24 9.57
N LEU A 231 5.69 -0.44 8.44
CA LEU A 231 6.69 -1.38 7.93
C LEU A 231 8.03 -0.69 7.66
N ALA A 232 8.02 0.52 7.10
CA ALA A 232 9.23 1.30 6.90
C ALA A 232 9.89 1.68 8.24
N THR A 233 9.12 2.14 9.24
CA THR A 233 9.70 2.51 10.54
C THR A 233 10.29 1.31 11.28
N VAL A 234 9.76 0.10 11.09
CA VAL A 234 10.29 -1.11 11.73
C VAL A 234 11.48 -1.69 10.96
N ALA A 235 11.38 -1.79 9.63
CA ALA A 235 12.36 -2.51 8.83
C ALA A 235 13.61 -1.68 8.51
N ILE A 236 13.45 -0.39 8.19
CA ILE A 236 14.54 0.44 7.68
C ILE A 236 15.00 1.52 8.66
N ARG A 237 14.67 1.41 9.95
CA ARG A 237 15.21 2.30 10.98
C ARG A 237 16.74 2.13 11.05
N PRO A 238 17.51 3.24 11.01
CA PRO A 238 18.94 3.20 11.33
C PRO A 238 19.17 2.48 12.66
N ARG A 239 19.88 1.36 12.64
CA ARG A 239 20.38 0.71 13.86
C ARG A 239 21.72 1.33 14.21
N PRO A 240 21.95 1.73 15.47
CA PRO A 240 23.26 2.18 15.92
C PRO A 240 24.28 1.07 15.68
N VAL A 241 25.49 1.47 15.31
CA VAL A 241 26.60 0.57 15.10
C VAL A 241 27.20 0.30 16.47
N ASP A 242 26.71 -0.75 17.14
CA ASP A 242 27.28 -1.19 18.42
C ASP A 242 28.65 -1.84 18.13
N VAL A 243 29.71 -1.03 18.04
CA VAL A 243 31.10 -1.50 18.07
C VAL A 243 31.61 -1.30 19.49
N GLU A 244 31.07 -2.07 20.43
CA GLU A 244 31.82 -2.41 21.64
C GLU A 244 32.65 -3.66 21.33
N LEU A 245 33.86 -3.47 20.82
CA LEU A 245 34.87 -4.53 20.81
C LEU A 245 35.49 -4.60 22.23
N PRO A 246 35.36 -5.70 22.98
CA PRO A 246 35.82 -5.79 24.37
C PRO A 246 37.35 -5.90 24.55
N PHE A 247 38.16 -5.37 23.63
CA PHE A 247 39.61 -5.64 23.59
C PHE A 247 40.53 -4.42 23.63
N TYR A 248 40.06 -3.24 24.03
CA TYR A 248 40.97 -2.13 24.38
C TYR A 248 40.60 -1.51 25.74
N SER A 249 40.72 -2.32 26.79
CA SER A 249 41.02 -1.79 28.12
C SER A 249 42.48 -1.37 28.11
N ASN A 250 42.72 -0.07 28.15
CA ASN A 250 44.04 0.52 28.33
C ASN A 250 44.80 -0.13 29.51
N ASN A 251 46.06 -0.46 29.26
CA ASN A 251 47.10 -0.51 30.29
C ASN A 251 47.43 0.92 30.74
#